data_AF-A0A7V3X318-F1
#
_entry.id   AF-A0A7V3X318-F1
#
_cell.length_a   1.000
_cell.length_b   1.000
_cell.length_c   1.000
_cell.angle_alpha   90.00
_cell.angle_beta   90.00
_cell.angle_gamma   90.00
#
_symmetry.space_group_name_H-M   'P 1'
#
loop_
_entity.id
_entity.type
_entity.pdbx_description
1 polymer ?
#
loop_
_entity_poly.entity_id
_entity_poly.type
_entity_poly.pdbx_seq_one_letter_code
_entity_poly.pdbx_strand_id
1 'polypeptide(L)'
;MLKSPKFLWLIILILLAGFGFMTNKFIFAGKTIPSNDDRTAILVTAEERTMILGEMRKFLETIQGITEATAKGDLETVAALATDMGNESPNVSPSLMGKLPIEFKSLGSATHGLFTDLGETAKGGDANAVLR
;
A
#
# COMPACT_ATOMS: atom_id res chain seq x y z
N MET A 1 -33.05 -34.07 -8.19
CA MET A 1 -33.07 -34.98 -7.02
C MET A 1 -31.64 -35.17 -6.51
N LEU A 2 -31.06 -34.16 -5.83
CA LEU A 2 -29.73 -34.28 -5.21
C LEU A 2 -29.91 -35.03 -3.88
N LYS A 3 -29.57 -36.33 -3.83
CA LYS A 3 -29.89 -37.19 -2.69
C LYS A 3 -28.68 -37.91 -2.06
N SER A 4 -27.46 -37.37 -2.16
CA SER A 4 -26.35 -37.89 -1.34
C SER A 4 -25.52 -36.76 -0.69
N PRO A 5 -25.16 -36.89 0.60
CA PRO A 5 -24.33 -35.89 1.28
C PRO A 5 -22.97 -35.73 0.59
N LYS A 6 -22.46 -36.79 -0.06
CA LYS A 6 -21.20 -36.78 -0.82
C LYS A 6 -21.23 -35.85 -2.05
N PHE A 7 -22.40 -35.69 -2.68
CA PHE A 7 -22.56 -34.77 -3.82
C PHE A 7 -22.56 -33.30 -3.39
N LEU A 8 -23.12 -32.98 -2.21
CA LEU A 8 -23.04 -31.64 -1.62
C LEU A 8 -21.59 -31.28 -1.25
N TRP A 9 -20.84 -32.21 -0.67
CA TRP A 9 -19.41 -32.02 -0.37
C TRP A 9 -18.57 -31.78 -1.64
N LEU A 10 -18.88 -32.46 -2.75
CA LEU A 10 -18.24 -32.21 -4.05
C LEU A 10 -18.52 -30.81 -4.58
N ILE A 11 -19.77 -30.34 -4.52
CA ILE A 11 -20.13 -28.97 -4.92
C ILE A 11 -19.41 -27.95 -4.04
N ILE A 12 -19.37 -28.16 -2.72
CA ILE A 12 -18.65 -27.27 -1.78
C ILE A 12 -17.16 -27.23 -2.12
N LEU A 13 -16.53 -28.37 -2.37
CA LEU A 13 -15.12 -28.43 -2.78
C LEU A 13 -14.85 -27.67 -4.09
N ILE A 14 -15.73 -27.81 -5.08
CA ILE A 14 -15.62 -27.09 -6.36
C ILE A 14 -15.79 -25.58 -6.15
N LEU A 15 -16.77 -25.15 -5.34
CA LEU A 15 -16.97 -23.74 -5.02
C LEU A 15 -15.79 -23.16 -4.24
N LEU A 16 -15.23 -23.89 -3.27
CA LEU A 16 -14.04 -23.49 -2.52
C LEU A 16 -12.81 -23.38 -3.42
N ALA A 17 -12.60 -24.34 -4.33
CA ALA A 17 -11.50 -24.30 -5.30
C ALA A 17 -11.65 -23.12 -6.27
N GLY A 18 -12.87 -22.88 -6.78
CA GLY A 18 -13.18 -21.74 -7.64
C GLY A 18 -12.96 -20.41 -6.91
N PHE A 19 -13.39 -20.32 -5.65
CA PHE A 19 -13.18 -19.13 -4.82
C PHE A 19 -11.68 -18.90 -4.55
N GLY A 20 -10.92 -19.94 -4.20
CA GLY A 20 -9.47 -19.86 -4.00
C GLY A 20 -8.70 -19.42 -5.25
N PHE A 21 -9.11 -19.91 -6.42
CA PHE A 21 -8.52 -19.46 -7.70
C PHE A 21 -8.83 -17.99 -7.99
N MET A 22 -10.07 -17.56 -7.75
CA MET A 22 -10.50 -16.17 -7.94
C MET A 22 -9.79 -15.23 -6.97
N THR A 23 -9.69 -15.57 -5.69
CA THR A 23 -8.96 -14.75 -4.70
C THR A 23 -7.49 -14.64 -5.06
N ASN A 24 -6.83 -15.75 -5.44
CA ASN A 24 -5.44 -15.71 -5.87
C ASN A 24 -5.22 -14.76 -7.05
N LYS A 25 -6.04 -14.86 -8.10
CA LYS A 25 -5.86 -14.07 -9.32
C LYS A 25 -6.21 -12.59 -9.14
N PHE A 26 -7.27 -12.27 -8.41
CA PHE A 26 -7.77 -10.90 -8.31
C PHE A 26 -7.31 -10.14 -7.06
N ILE A 27 -6.93 -10.83 -5.98
CA ILE A 27 -6.53 -10.20 -4.72
C ILE A 27 -5.02 -10.26 -4.53
N PHE A 28 -4.40 -11.43 -4.75
CA PHE A 28 -2.97 -11.62 -4.51
C PHE A 28 -2.12 -11.16 -5.70
N ALA A 29 -2.35 -11.69 -6.90
CA ALA A 29 -1.50 -11.42 -8.06
C ALA A 29 -1.73 -10.05 -8.72
N GLY A 30 -2.92 -9.45 -8.56
CA GLY A 30 -3.31 -8.21 -9.22
C GLY A 30 -3.34 -8.32 -10.76
N LYS A 31 -3.28 -7.18 -11.46
CA LYS A 31 -3.19 -7.12 -12.93
C LYS A 31 -1.76 -6.80 -13.34
N THR A 32 -0.95 -7.85 -13.45
CA THR A 32 0.50 -7.74 -13.63
C THR A 32 1.02 -8.56 -14.82
N ILE A 33 2.17 -8.15 -15.37
CA ILE A 33 2.95 -8.90 -16.36
C ILE A 33 4.44 -8.86 -15.98
N PRO A 34 5.24 -9.87 -16.37
CA PRO A 34 6.69 -9.77 -16.24
C PRO A 34 7.24 -8.62 -17.10
N SER A 35 8.22 -7.91 -16.56
CA SER A 35 8.99 -6.88 -17.25
C SER A 35 10.33 -7.44 -17.76
N ASN A 36 10.96 -6.76 -18.71
CA ASN A 36 12.24 -7.16 -19.30
C ASN A 36 13.44 -7.00 -18.35
N ASP A 37 13.23 -6.43 -17.17
CA ASP A 37 14.23 -6.10 -16.16
C ASP A 37 13.96 -6.80 -14.82
N ASP A 38 13.39 -8.00 -14.88
CA ASP A 38 13.04 -8.85 -13.72
C ASP A 38 12.02 -8.25 -12.74
N ARG A 39 11.42 -7.09 -13.07
CA ARG A 39 10.35 -6.49 -12.29
C ARG A 39 8.97 -6.99 -12.71
N THR A 40 8.01 -6.80 -11.81
CA THR A 40 6.59 -7.00 -12.11
C THR A 40 5.97 -5.68 -12.55
N ALA A 41 5.50 -5.60 -13.80
CA ALA A 41 4.82 -4.43 -14.31
C ALA A 41 3.32 -4.50 -13.98
N ILE A 42 2.81 -3.47 -13.31
CA ILE A 42 1.38 -3.32 -13.00
C ILE A 42 0.70 -2.61 -14.17
N LEU A 43 -0.33 -3.22 -14.75
CA LEU A 43 -1.05 -2.68 -15.89
C LEU A 43 -2.14 -1.71 -15.44
N VAL A 44 -1.86 -0.41 -15.58
CA VAL A 44 -2.73 0.70 -15.18
C VAL A 44 -3.14 1.56 -16.37
N THR A 45 -4.26 2.29 -16.24
CA THR A 45 -4.64 3.35 -17.19
C THR A 45 -3.77 4.60 -17.00
N ALA A 46 -3.85 5.55 -17.93
CA ALA A 46 -3.15 6.83 -17.78
C ALA A 46 -3.61 7.60 -16.53
N GLU A 47 -4.92 7.61 -16.24
CA GLU A 47 -5.49 8.25 -15.05
C GLU A 47 -5.01 7.58 -13.76
N GLU A 48 -5.00 6.24 -13.73
CA GLU A 48 -4.48 5.47 -12.60
C GLU A 48 -2.99 5.71 -12.36
N ARG A 49 -2.21 5.82 -13.43
CA ARG A 49 -0.80 6.20 -13.34
C ARG A 49 -0.63 7.59 -12.75
N THR A 50 -1.48 8.55 -13.11
CA THR A 50 -1.46 9.91 -12.55
C THR A 50 -1.79 9.89 -11.05
N MET A 51 -2.75 9.08 -10.61
CA MET A 51 -3.05 8.90 -9.18
C MET A 51 -1.83 8.38 -8.41
N ILE A 52 -1.18 7.31 -8.91
CA ILE A 52 0.03 6.76 -8.28
C ILE A 52 1.13 7.81 -8.20
N LEU A 53 1.40 8.53 -9.30
CA LEU A 53 2.44 9.55 -9.33
C LEU A 53 2.12 10.78 -8.47
N GLY A 54 0.84 11.08 -8.27
CA GLY A 54 0.38 12.09 -7.31
C GLY A 54 0.81 11.71 -5.90
N GLU A 55 0.52 10.47 -5.49
CA GLU A 55 0.92 9.94 -4.19
C GLU A 55 2.45 9.92 -4.02
N MET A 56 3.19 9.45 -5.04
CA MET A 56 4.65 9.43 -4.99
C MET A 56 5.24 10.84 -4.85
N ARG A 57 4.65 11.84 -5.50
CA ARG A 57 5.06 13.23 -5.34
C ARG A 57 4.78 13.72 -3.91
N LYS A 58 3.63 13.37 -3.34
CA LYS A 58 3.27 13.74 -1.98
C LYS A 58 4.26 13.19 -0.96
N PHE A 59 4.65 11.90 -1.07
CA PHE A 59 5.71 11.33 -0.24
C PHE A 59 7.02 12.12 -0.34
N LEU A 60 7.44 12.50 -1.55
CA LEU A 60 8.66 13.28 -1.76
C LEU A 60 8.57 14.69 -1.15
N GLU A 61 7.43 15.37 -1.30
CA GLU A 61 7.18 16.68 -0.69
C GLU A 61 7.22 16.60 0.84
N THR A 62 6.63 15.57 1.44
CA THR A 62 6.69 15.33 2.89
C THR A 62 8.12 15.04 3.36
N ILE A 63 8.88 14.19 2.65
CA ILE A 63 10.28 13.90 2.98
C ILE A 63 11.13 15.17 2.92
N GLN A 64 10.92 16.01 1.90
CA GLN A 64 11.60 17.29 1.79
C GLN A 64 11.28 18.18 3.01
N GLY A 65 10.00 18.34 3.34
CA GLY A 65 9.58 19.15 4.49
C GLY A 65 10.16 18.65 5.82
N ILE A 66 10.15 17.33 6.04
CA ILE A 66 10.77 16.70 7.22
C ILE A 66 12.27 16.99 7.25
N THR A 67 12.96 16.86 6.12
CA THR A 67 14.42 17.10 6.04
C THR A 67 14.74 18.56 6.37
N GLU A 68 13.98 19.50 5.82
CA GLU A 68 14.15 20.94 6.09
C GLU A 68 13.87 21.30 7.55
N ALA A 69 12.81 20.76 8.14
CA ALA A 69 12.47 20.97 9.54
C ALA A 69 13.53 20.37 10.47
N THR A 70 13.99 19.16 10.16
CA THR A 70 15.05 18.49 10.94
C THR A 70 16.35 19.27 10.91
N ALA A 71 16.75 19.83 9.75
CA ALA A 71 17.92 20.68 9.63
C ALA A 71 17.85 21.96 10.48
N LYS A 72 16.64 22.42 10.82
CA LYS A 72 16.39 23.58 11.70
C LYS A 72 16.18 23.18 13.16
N GLY A 73 16.18 21.89 13.50
CA GLY A 73 15.84 21.38 14.82
C GLY A 73 14.36 21.52 15.19
N ASP A 74 13.49 21.73 14.19
CA ASP A 74 12.05 21.93 14.38
C ASP A 74 11.31 20.58 14.40
N LEU A 75 11.37 19.91 15.56
CA LEU A 75 10.74 18.60 15.75
C LEU A 75 9.21 18.66 15.77
N GLU A 76 8.61 19.81 16.07
CA GLU A 76 7.16 19.99 16.03
C GLU A 76 6.66 19.89 14.58
N THR A 77 7.31 20.58 13.66
CA THR A 77 7.00 20.47 12.22
C THR A 77 7.26 19.07 11.68
N VAL A 78 8.35 18.41 12.10
CA VAL A 78 8.61 17.00 11.73
C VAL A 78 7.46 16.11 12.18
N ALA A 79 7.05 16.23 13.44
CA ALA A 79 5.96 15.44 14.02
C ALA A 79 4.65 15.64 13.26
N ALA A 80 4.31 16.88 12.92
CA ALA A 80 3.09 17.21 12.18
C ALA A 80 3.11 16.59 10.78
N LEU A 81 4.13 16.85 9.97
CA LEU A 81 4.24 16.35 8.60
C LEU A 81 4.23 14.82 8.53
N ALA A 82 4.95 14.16 9.45
CA ALA A 82 5.03 12.71 9.49
C ALA A 82 3.70 12.08 9.97
N THR A 83 3.06 12.64 11.00
CA THR A 83 1.75 12.16 11.47
C THR A 83 0.67 12.31 10.39
N ASP A 84 0.66 13.44 9.67
CA ASP A 84 -0.32 13.70 8.62
C ASP A 84 -0.16 12.71 7.46
N MET A 85 1.08 12.44 7.03
CA MET A 85 1.35 11.44 5.99
C MET A 85 1.04 10.02 6.46
N GLY A 86 1.36 9.67 7.71
CA GLY A 86 1.08 8.34 8.24
C GLY A 86 -0.41 8.02 8.39
N ASN A 87 -1.23 9.02 8.69
CA ASN A 87 -2.69 8.89 8.84
C ASN A 87 -3.46 9.02 7.52
N GLU A 88 -2.78 9.34 6.42
CA GLU A 88 -3.45 9.52 5.14
C GLU A 88 -4.04 8.21 4.63
N SER A 89 -5.31 8.27 4.25
CA SER A 89 -5.95 7.15 3.56
C SER A 89 -5.56 7.18 2.09
N PRO A 90 -5.14 6.04 1.50
CA PRO A 90 -4.78 5.99 0.10
C PRO A 90 -5.93 6.49 -0.79
N ASN A 91 -5.68 7.55 -1.56
CA ASN A 91 -6.65 8.10 -2.52
C ASN A 91 -6.64 7.29 -3.83
N VAL A 92 -7.04 6.02 -3.74
CA VAL A 92 -7.02 5.07 -4.87
C VAL A 92 -8.43 4.68 -5.29
N SER A 93 -8.69 4.67 -6.60
CA SER A 93 -9.97 4.21 -7.14
C SER A 93 -10.17 2.70 -6.89
N PRO A 94 -11.41 2.20 -6.76
CA PRO A 94 -11.67 0.76 -6.64
C PRO A 94 -11.09 -0.06 -7.81
N SER A 95 -11.09 0.50 -9.02
CA SER A 95 -10.44 -0.10 -10.20
C SER A 95 -8.94 -0.28 -10.00
N LEU A 96 -8.26 0.77 -9.52
CA LEU A 96 -6.83 0.71 -9.25
C LEU A 96 -6.54 -0.29 -8.12
N MET A 97 -7.31 -0.24 -7.03
CA MET A 97 -7.14 -1.15 -5.89
C MET A 97 -7.21 -2.64 -6.30
N GLY A 98 -8.07 -2.99 -7.26
CA GLY A 98 -8.16 -4.35 -7.80
C GLY A 98 -6.99 -4.77 -8.70
N LYS A 99 -6.19 -3.82 -9.20
CA LYS A 99 -5.02 -4.09 -10.07
C LYS A 99 -3.73 -4.22 -9.28
N LEU A 100 -3.64 -3.61 -8.10
CA LEU A 100 -2.44 -3.65 -7.27
C LEU A 100 -2.26 -5.05 -6.65
N PRO A 101 -1.08 -5.68 -6.80
CA PRO A 101 -0.76 -6.93 -6.11
C PRO A 101 -0.66 -6.70 -4.60
N ILE A 102 -0.83 -7.77 -3.82
CA ILE A 102 -0.89 -7.67 -2.35
C ILE A 102 0.42 -7.15 -1.76
N GLU A 103 1.55 -7.50 -2.35
CA GLU A 103 2.88 -7.05 -1.92
C GLU A 103 3.01 -5.53 -2.06
N PHE A 104 2.46 -4.95 -3.13
CA PHE A 104 2.45 -3.50 -3.35
C PHE A 104 1.56 -2.78 -2.33
N LYS A 105 0.38 -3.35 -2.01
CA LYS A 105 -0.51 -2.80 -0.97
C LYS A 105 0.15 -2.84 0.40
N SER A 106 0.81 -3.96 0.71
CA SER A 106 1.57 -4.13 1.95
C SER A 106 2.70 -3.12 2.04
N LEU A 107 3.44 -2.89 0.95
CA LEU A 107 4.50 -1.89 0.89
C LEU A 107 3.95 -0.49 1.16
N GLY A 108 2.86 -0.09 0.49
CA GLY A 108 2.21 1.20 0.72
C GLY A 108 1.80 1.39 2.19
N SER A 109 1.11 0.40 2.77
CA SER A 109 0.70 0.44 4.18
C SER A 109 1.89 0.51 5.14
N ALA A 110 2.97 -0.23 4.86
CA ALA A 110 4.19 -0.18 5.67
C ALA A 110 4.84 1.21 5.60
N THR A 111 4.88 1.82 4.42
CA THR A 111 5.42 3.18 4.25
C THR A 111 4.63 4.20 5.09
N HIS A 112 3.30 4.20 5.06
CA HIS A 112 2.50 5.07 5.93
C HIS A 112 2.79 4.80 7.42
N GLY A 113 2.92 3.52 7.82
CA GLY A 113 3.30 3.15 9.18
C GLY A 113 4.64 3.75 9.62
N LEU A 114 5.66 3.74 8.75
CA LEU A 114 6.96 4.36 9.04
C LEU A 114 6.86 5.88 9.26
N PHE A 115 5.96 6.57 8.55
CA PHE A 115 5.70 7.98 8.81
C PHE A 115 5.01 8.20 10.17
N THR A 116 4.08 7.33 10.57
CA THR A 116 3.49 7.37 11.91
C THR A 116 4.56 7.20 13.00
N ASP A 117 5.41 6.19 12.89
CA ASP A 117 6.50 5.92 13.84
C ASP A 117 7.49 7.10 13.93
N LEU A 118 7.81 7.71 12.79
CA LEU A 118 8.64 8.91 12.72
C LEU A 118 7.98 10.10 13.43
N GLY A 119 6.69 10.28 13.25
CA GLY A 119 5.91 11.31 13.93
C GLY A 119 5.89 11.13 15.45
N GLU A 120 5.77 9.90 15.94
CA GLU A 120 5.88 9.58 17.37
C GLU A 120 7.29 9.83 17.91
N THR A 121 8.32 9.44 17.15
CA THR A 121 9.73 9.68 17.50
C THR A 121 10.01 11.17 17.66
N ALA A 122 9.55 11.99 16.71
CA ALA A 122 9.71 13.44 16.74
C ALA A 122 8.99 14.08 17.94
N LYS A 123 7.78 13.61 18.29
CA LYS A 123 7.06 14.05 19.51
C LYS A 123 7.82 13.72 20.80
N GLY A 124 8.60 12.64 20.80
CA GLY A 124 9.47 12.25 21.90
C GLY A 124 10.68 13.18 22.11
N GLY A 125 11.00 14.05 21.15
CA GLY A 125 12.05 15.06 21.26
C GLY A 125 13.48 14.60 20.93
N ASP A 126 13.67 13.38 20.41
CA ASP A 126 15.00 12.88 20.02
C ASP A 126 15.30 13.18 18.54
N ALA A 127 15.96 14.30 18.30
CA ALA A 127 16.38 14.72 16.95
C ALA A 127 17.37 13.75 16.27
N ASN A 128 18.17 13.00 17.04
CA ASN A 128 19.11 12.04 16.47
C ASN A 128 18.41 10.75 16.03
N ALA A 129 17.28 10.40 16.66
CA ALA A 129 16.47 9.26 16.27
C ALA A 129 15.68 9.53 14.97
N VAL A 130 15.28 10.77 14.70
CA VAL A 130 14.59 11.19 13.46
C VAL A 130 15.44 11.01 12.20
N LEU A 131 16.77 11.05 12.32
CA LEU A 131 17.72 11.01 11.19
C LEU A 131 18.32 9.61 10.91
N ARG A 132 17.90 8.57 11.65
CA ARG A 132 18.41 7.21 11.53
C ARG A 132 17.45 6.32 10.75
#